data_AF-A0A4V1RXB8-F1
#
_entry.id   AF-A0A4V1RXB8-F1
#
_cell.length_a   1.000
_cell.length_b   1.000
_cell.length_c   1.000
_cell.angle_alpha   90.00
_cell.angle_beta   90.00
_cell.angle_gamma   90.00
#
_symmetry.space_group_name_H-M   'P 1'
#
loop_
_entity.id
_entity.type
_entity.pdbx_description
1 polymer ?
#
loop_
_entity_poly.entity_id
_entity_poly.type
_entity_poly.pdbx_seq_one_letter_code
_entity_poly.pdbx_strand_id
1 'polypeptide(L)'
;MISSSKITTDTLTRSQTRASPDDLPFESSSFDVIFRTTHPEKAKLGPSGKRKTSGRVMYECLHCPPDSPWSNGKRGNAIYHAKRKHASILQTEASTVDEHDSDIITRPSKQPRMDSFFPSRPSDTTLRRVFNRQQYIESIVGLLTRRRLPFSAVKWDEMQDIILACNPAIEDLLLTSRDAAMRHITTTFDLYRSQLKAKLQASVSKIHLSTDLWTSPHRHGILAVCVRWVDNGYRLQKALLAMPECRYSHSGERQATLMAEAIEEYGIAKQIGYHTGDNATSNDTCLKHLSQMLQDKYG
;
A
#
# COMPACT_ATOMS: atom_id res chain seq x y z
N MET A 1 12.11 -25.55 92.48
CA MET A 1 10.90 -25.68 91.63
C MET A 1 11.23 -26.61 90.49
N ILE A 2 10.53 -27.74 90.45
CA ILE A 2 10.68 -28.85 89.52
C ILE A 2 9.87 -28.55 88.26
N SER A 3 10.46 -28.67 87.07
CA SER A 3 10.04 -29.61 86.03
C SER A 3 10.65 -29.26 84.67
N SER A 4 11.45 -30.19 84.16
CA SER A 4 11.79 -30.33 82.74
C SER A 4 10.54 -30.57 81.89
N SER A 5 10.59 -30.19 80.62
CA SER A 5 10.07 -31.03 79.50
C SER A 5 10.69 -30.57 78.17
N LYS A 6 11.26 -31.56 77.47
CA LYS A 6 11.93 -31.49 76.18
C LYS A 6 10.90 -31.21 75.08
N ILE A 7 11.26 -30.41 74.07
CA ILE A 7 10.52 -30.37 72.79
C ILE A 7 11.44 -30.91 71.70
N THR A 8 10.94 -31.99 71.11
CA THR A 8 11.47 -32.85 70.07
C THR A 8 11.48 -32.12 68.72
N THR A 9 12.58 -32.27 67.98
CA THR A 9 12.66 -31.98 66.54
C THR A 9 11.72 -32.91 65.77
N ASP A 10 10.78 -32.34 65.03
CA ASP A 10 10.01 -33.07 64.02
C ASP A 10 10.31 -32.49 62.63
N THR A 11 10.76 -33.37 61.75
CA THR A 11 11.31 -33.05 60.43
C THR A 11 10.23 -33.39 59.40
N LEU A 12 9.48 -32.39 58.93
CA LEU A 12 8.55 -32.56 57.81
C LEU A 12 9.25 -32.22 56.49
N THR A 13 9.79 -33.25 55.84
CA THR A 13 10.18 -33.24 54.42
C THR A 13 8.95 -32.97 53.55
N ARG A 14 8.87 -31.78 52.95
CA ARG A 14 7.91 -31.46 51.88
C ARG A 14 8.53 -31.80 50.52
N SER A 15 8.09 -32.91 49.96
CA SER A 15 8.33 -33.32 48.58
C SER A 15 7.78 -32.27 47.60
N GLN A 16 8.65 -31.62 46.83
CA GLN A 16 8.26 -30.84 45.67
C GLN A 16 8.21 -31.79 44.45
N THR A 17 7.01 -32.21 44.08
CA THR A 17 6.77 -32.87 42.79
C THR A 17 6.85 -31.83 41.67
N ARG A 18 7.90 -31.91 40.86
CA ARG A 18 8.09 -31.13 39.64
C ARG A 18 7.14 -31.71 38.57
N ALA A 19 6.23 -30.89 38.03
CA ALA A 19 5.33 -31.32 36.97
C ALA A 19 6.13 -31.79 35.73
N SER A 20 5.73 -32.92 35.15
CA SER A 20 6.44 -33.54 34.03
C SER A 20 6.19 -32.75 32.74
N PRO A 21 7.15 -32.63 31.80
CA PRO A 21 6.99 -31.89 30.54
C PRO A 21 5.82 -32.36 29.67
N ASP A 22 5.28 -33.55 29.94
CA ASP A 22 4.17 -34.13 29.20
C ASP A 22 2.81 -33.48 29.53
N ASP A 23 2.67 -32.82 30.69
CA ASP A 23 1.39 -32.29 31.20
C ASP A 23 1.01 -30.88 30.69
N LEU A 24 1.85 -30.21 29.90
CA LEU A 24 1.55 -28.86 29.37
C LEU A 24 0.59 -28.92 28.16
N PRO A 25 -0.56 -28.23 28.17
CA PRO A 25 -1.43 -28.14 26.99
C PRO A 25 -0.70 -27.40 25.86
N PHE A 26 -0.78 -27.94 24.64
CA PHE A 26 -0.20 -27.34 23.44
C PHE A 26 -1.35 -26.75 22.62
N GLU A 27 -1.46 -25.41 22.57
CA GLU A 27 -2.53 -24.74 21.84
C GLU A 27 -2.30 -24.78 20.32
N SER A 28 -3.39 -24.75 19.55
CA SER A 28 -3.30 -24.83 18.09
C SER A 28 -2.65 -23.59 17.47
N SER A 29 -2.75 -22.44 18.13
CA SER A 29 -2.12 -21.16 17.79
C SER A 29 -0.59 -21.22 17.87
N SER A 30 -0.04 -21.94 18.85
CA SER A 30 1.41 -22.11 19.04
C SER A 30 2.07 -22.96 17.93
N PHE A 31 1.27 -23.75 17.21
CA PHE A 31 1.80 -24.72 16.25
C PHE A 31 2.45 -24.03 15.04
N ASP A 32 1.78 -23.02 14.48
CA ASP A 32 2.22 -22.35 13.24
C ASP A 32 3.39 -21.38 13.48
N VAL A 33 3.64 -21.01 14.76
CA VAL A 33 4.80 -20.22 15.19
C VAL A 33 6.07 -21.07 15.23
N ILE A 34 5.94 -22.37 15.53
CA ILE A 34 7.07 -23.28 15.71
C ILE A 34 7.35 -24.11 14.45
N PHE A 35 6.31 -24.44 13.69
CA PHE A 35 6.41 -25.34 12.54
C PHE A 35 5.89 -24.70 11.26
N ARG A 36 6.66 -24.89 10.18
CA ARG A 36 6.17 -24.70 8.81
C ARG A 36 5.59 -26.00 8.30
N THR A 37 4.39 -25.95 7.74
CA THR A 37 3.75 -27.10 7.08
C THR A 37 4.08 -27.12 5.59
N THR A 38 4.75 -28.18 5.12
CA THR A 38 5.14 -28.37 3.71
C THR A 38 4.48 -29.63 3.12
N HIS A 39 4.32 -29.65 1.78
CA HIS A 39 3.75 -30.77 1.04
C HIS A 39 4.70 -31.19 -0.10
N PRO A 40 5.77 -31.93 0.21
CA PRO A 40 6.86 -32.18 -0.75
C PRO A 40 6.46 -32.99 -1.99
N GLU A 41 5.32 -33.70 -2.00
CA GLU A 41 4.90 -34.58 -3.11
C GLU A 41 3.84 -33.98 -4.06
N LYS A 42 3.57 -32.67 -4.03
CA LYS A 42 2.53 -32.06 -4.90
C LYS A 42 2.88 -31.95 -6.40
N ALA A 43 4.04 -32.46 -6.84
CA ALA A 43 4.53 -32.26 -8.21
C ALA A 43 4.77 -33.56 -9.01
N LYS A 44 3.78 -34.45 -9.16
CA LYS A 44 3.75 -35.41 -10.28
C LYS A 44 2.34 -35.61 -10.83
N LEU A 45 2.13 -35.24 -12.09
CA LEU A 45 0.93 -35.58 -12.87
C LEU A 45 0.91 -37.10 -13.12
N GLY A 46 -0.18 -37.76 -12.73
CA GLY A 46 -0.41 -39.16 -13.09
C GLY A 46 -0.96 -39.30 -14.52
N PRO A 47 -0.95 -40.51 -15.11
CA PRO A 47 -1.30 -40.75 -16.53
C PRO A 47 -2.75 -40.40 -16.91
N SER A 48 -3.61 -40.11 -15.94
CA SER A 48 -5.05 -39.92 -16.11
C SER A 48 -5.54 -38.48 -15.94
N GLY A 49 -4.65 -37.48 -15.82
CA GLY A 49 -5.02 -36.05 -15.80
C GLY A 49 -5.87 -35.59 -14.60
N LYS A 50 -6.17 -36.46 -13.63
CA LYS A 50 -6.88 -36.11 -12.40
C LYS A 50 -5.88 -35.84 -11.26
N ARG A 51 -6.05 -34.72 -10.54
CA ARG A 51 -5.26 -34.38 -9.33
C ARG A 51 -5.47 -35.47 -8.26
N LYS A 52 -4.39 -36.09 -7.77
CA LYS A 52 -4.44 -36.92 -6.56
C LYS A 52 -4.61 -36.01 -5.34
N THR A 53 -5.66 -36.25 -4.57
CA THR A 53 -5.93 -35.54 -3.31
C THR A 53 -5.11 -36.18 -2.18
N SER A 54 -4.41 -35.36 -1.40
CA SER A 54 -3.57 -35.70 -0.23
C SER A 54 -2.13 -36.15 -0.54
N GLY A 55 -1.24 -35.18 -0.76
CA GLY A 55 0.21 -35.38 -0.66
C GLY A 55 0.65 -35.37 0.81
N ARG A 56 1.64 -36.19 1.17
CA ARG A 56 2.14 -36.34 2.54
C ARG A 56 2.50 -34.98 3.15
N VAL A 57 1.90 -34.67 4.28
CA VAL A 57 2.19 -33.46 5.06
C VAL A 57 3.51 -33.64 5.80
N MET A 58 4.35 -32.61 5.81
CA MET A 58 5.59 -32.54 6.59
C MET A 58 5.57 -31.27 7.45
N TYR A 59 5.99 -31.40 8.70
CA TYR A 59 6.15 -30.30 9.65
C TYR A 59 7.64 -30.06 9.87
N GLU A 60 8.13 -28.89 9.50
CA GLU A 60 9.53 -28.48 9.61
C GLU A 60 9.67 -27.49 10.77
N CYS A 61 10.60 -27.73 11.69
CA CYS A 61 10.82 -26.83 12.82
C CYS A 61 11.59 -25.58 12.37
N LEU A 62 11.06 -24.39 12.67
CA LEU A 62 11.67 -23.10 12.33
C LEU A 62 12.79 -22.68 13.30
N HIS A 63 12.90 -23.35 14.44
CA HIS A 63 13.79 -22.97 15.54
C HIS A 63 14.97 -23.92 15.74
N CYS A 64 15.04 -25.01 14.96
CA CYS A 64 16.22 -25.86 14.90
C CYS A 64 17.33 -25.17 14.11
N PRO A 65 18.61 -25.28 14.53
CA PRO A 65 19.74 -24.75 13.77
C PRO A 65 19.79 -25.35 12.35
N PRO A 66 20.22 -24.57 11.33
CA PRO A 66 20.33 -25.04 9.94
C PRO A 66 21.23 -26.28 9.77
N ASP A 67 22.20 -26.43 10.66
CA ASP A 67 23.19 -27.49 10.78
C ASP A 67 22.63 -28.77 11.43
N SER A 68 21.44 -28.72 12.04
CA SER A 68 20.71 -29.89 12.54
C SER A 68 19.18 -29.68 12.43
N PRO A 69 18.63 -29.64 11.20
CA PRO A 69 17.21 -29.38 10.99
C PRO A 69 16.35 -30.57 11.43
N TRP A 70 15.11 -30.28 11.84
CA TRP A 70 14.15 -31.30 12.24
C TRP A 70 12.87 -31.22 11.41
N SER A 71 12.40 -32.37 10.91
CA SER A 71 11.11 -32.47 10.24
C SER A 71 10.42 -33.82 10.49
N ASN A 72 9.10 -33.84 10.47
CA ASN A 72 8.32 -35.07 10.61
C ASN A 72 6.92 -34.96 9.99
N GLY A 73 6.37 -36.08 9.50
CA GLY A 73 5.03 -36.10 8.91
C GLY A 73 3.87 -36.27 9.89
N LYS A 74 4.15 -36.52 11.19
CA LYS A 74 3.12 -36.69 12.21
C LYS A 74 3.07 -35.47 13.14
N ARG A 75 1.88 -34.85 13.26
CA ARG A 75 1.65 -33.67 14.12
C ARG A 75 2.03 -33.93 15.58
N GLY A 76 1.72 -35.12 16.12
CA GLY A 76 2.09 -35.50 17.48
C GLY A 76 3.60 -35.52 17.73
N ASN A 77 4.40 -35.94 16.74
CA ASN A 77 5.86 -35.91 16.85
C ASN A 77 6.40 -34.48 16.84
N ALA A 78 5.77 -33.58 16.09
CA ALA A 78 6.12 -32.16 16.08
C ALA A 78 5.82 -31.51 17.45
N ILE A 79 4.64 -31.76 18.02
CA ILE A 79 4.29 -31.28 19.36
C ILE A 79 5.29 -31.80 20.40
N TYR A 80 5.62 -33.09 20.36
CA TYR A 80 6.60 -33.67 21.28
C TYR A 80 8.01 -33.07 21.12
N HIS A 81 8.43 -32.84 19.88
CA HIS A 81 9.69 -32.17 19.58
C HIS A 81 9.71 -30.75 20.16
N ALA A 82 8.66 -29.96 19.95
CA ALA A 82 8.54 -28.61 20.49
C ALA A 82 8.60 -28.60 22.03
N LYS A 83 7.83 -29.48 22.69
CA LYS A 83 7.85 -29.62 24.17
C LYS A 83 9.25 -29.94 24.73
N ARG A 84 10.08 -30.69 24.00
CA ARG A 84 11.40 -31.11 24.49
C ARG A 84 12.55 -30.19 24.11
N LYS A 85 12.53 -29.65 22.90
CA LYS A 85 13.64 -28.85 22.36
C LYS A 85 13.37 -27.35 22.40
N HIS A 86 12.11 -26.96 22.52
CA HIS A 86 11.65 -25.57 22.45
C HIS A 86 10.63 -25.25 23.56
N ALA A 87 10.76 -25.88 24.74
CA ALA A 87 9.87 -25.69 25.88
C ALA A 87 9.76 -24.21 26.32
N SER A 88 10.86 -23.46 26.20
CA SER A 88 10.90 -22.03 26.51
C SER A 88 10.02 -21.18 25.59
N ILE A 89 9.79 -21.60 24.35
CA ILE A 89 8.90 -20.90 23.41
C ILE A 89 7.44 -21.08 23.83
N LEU A 90 7.08 -22.27 24.32
CA LEU A 90 5.72 -22.61 24.77
C LEU A 90 5.34 -21.94 26.10
N GLN A 91 6.31 -21.68 26.98
CA GLN A 91 6.08 -21.01 28.26
C GLN A 91 5.77 -19.51 28.12
N THR A 92 6.21 -18.89 27.02
CA THR A 92 5.93 -17.47 26.73
C THR A 92 4.45 -17.23 26.40
N GLU A 93 3.75 -18.21 25.81
CA GLU A 93 2.33 -18.08 25.46
C GLU A 93 1.40 -18.35 26.65
N ALA A 94 1.70 -19.35 27.50
CA ALA A 94 0.89 -19.66 28.69
C ALA A 94 0.85 -18.54 29.74
N SER A 95 1.78 -17.58 29.67
CA SER A 95 1.81 -16.41 30.58
C SER A 95 0.95 -15.24 30.09
N THR A 96 0.21 -15.38 28.98
CA THR A 96 -0.62 -14.31 28.40
C THR A 96 -2.12 -14.46 28.65
N VAL A 97 -2.55 -15.43 29.46
CA VAL A 97 -3.96 -15.62 29.81
C VAL A 97 -4.11 -15.89 31.31
N ASP A 98 -4.15 -14.83 32.11
CA ASP A 98 -4.91 -14.80 33.37
C ASP A 98 -5.03 -13.36 33.89
N GLU A 99 -6.15 -12.71 33.56
CA GLU A 99 -6.66 -11.57 34.34
C GLU A 99 -7.55 -12.12 35.46
N HIS A 100 -6.97 -12.41 36.64
CA HIS A 100 -7.71 -12.33 37.91
C HIS A 100 -6.81 -12.20 39.14
N ASP A 101 -6.83 -10.99 39.70
CA ASP A 101 -6.85 -10.59 41.11
C ASP A 101 -6.10 -11.43 42.18
N SER A 102 -5.06 -10.81 42.78
CA SER A 102 -4.92 -10.49 44.22
C SER A 102 -3.47 -10.48 44.74
N ASP A 103 -3.09 -9.32 45.28
CA ASP A 103 -2.10 -9.04 46.32
C ASP A 103 -0.99 -10.08 46.61
N ILE A 104 0.14 -9.97 45.91
CA ILE A 104 1.45 -10.36 46.45
C ILE A 104 2.47 -9.25 46.15
N ILE A 105 2.84 -8.50 47.18
CA ILE A 105 3.95 -7.54 47.17
C ILE A 105 5.24 -8.30 46.85
N THR A 106 5.59 -8.36 45.57
CA THR A 106 6.89 -8.86 45.12
C THR A 106 7.88 -7.70 45.18
N ARG A 107 8.89 -7.84 46.03
CA ARG A 107 10.00 -6.88 46.17
C ARG A 107 10.57 -6.54 44.78
N PRO A 108 10.78 -5.25 44.44
CA PRO A 108 11.34 -4.89 43.14
C PRO A 108 12.78 -5.40 43.04
N SER A 109 12.99 -6.37 42.16
CA SER A 109 14.33 -6.77 41.73
C SER A 109 15.02 -5.55 41.12
N LYS A 110 16.20 -5.19 41.63
CA LYS A 110 17.04 -4.11 41.09
C LYS A 110 17.71 -4.47 39.76
N GLN A 111 17.50 -5.68 39.24
CA GLN A 111 18.06 -6.11 37.97
C GLN A 111 17.07 -5.78 36.84
N PRO A 112 17.46 -4.99 35.83
CA PRO A 112 16.63 -4.80 34.65
C PRO A 112 16.39 -6.17 34.01
N ARG A 113 15.10 -6.51 33.77
CA ARG A 113 14.72 -7.74 33.08
C ARG A 113 15.43 -7.80 31.73
N MET A 114 15.93 -8.97 31.33
CA MET A 114 16.59 -9.13 30.03
C MET A 114 15.73 -8.64 28.86
N ASP A 115 14.40 -8.71 29.00
CA ASP A 115 13.42 -8.21 28.02
C ASP A 115 13.54 -6.71 27.74
N SER A 116 14.09 -5.91 28.66
CA SER A 116 14.33 -4.47 28.42
C SER A 116 15.51 -4.20 27.49
N PHE A 117 16.35 -5.22 27.20
CA PHE A 117 17.49 -5.11 26.28
C PHE A 117 17.15 -5.51 24.85
N PHE A 118 16.03 -6.20 24.63
CA PHE A 118 15.53 -6.48 23.28
C PHE A 118 14.54 -5.39 22.90
N PRO A 119 14.78 -4.63 21.81
CA PRO A 119 13.77 -3.69 21.33
C PRO A 119 12.49 -4.48 21.04
N SER A 120 11.45 -4.23 21.84
CA SER A 120 10.15 -4.87 21.65
C SER A 120 9.67 -4.56 20.24
N ARG A 121 9.27 -5.59 19.48
CA ARG A 121 8.69 -5.37 18.16
C ARG A 121 7.52 -4.39 18.32
N PRO A 122 7.49 -3.27 17.57
CA PRO A 122 6.39 -2.33 17.70
C PRO A 122 5.07 -3.06 17.42
N SER A 123 4.05 -2.80 18.24
CA SER A 123 2.74 -3.40 18.06
C SER A 123 2.10 -2.95 16.74
N ASP A 124 1.23 -3.79 16.17
CA ASP A 124 0.50 -3.45 14.95
C ASP A 124 -0.27 -2.14 15.08
N THR A 125 -0.83 -1.86 16.25
CA THR A 125 -1.48 -0.57 16.56
C THR A 125 -0.52 0.62 16.42
N THR A 126 0.71 0.47 16.89
CA THR A 126 1.75 1.51 16.79
C THR A 126 2.15 1.72 15.32
N LEU A 127 2.36 0.62 14.60
CA LEU A 127 2.71 0.63 13.17
C LEU A 127 1.60 1.25 12.30
N ARG A 128 0.33 0.99 12.62
CA ARG A 128 -0.82 1.63 11.97
C ARG A 128 -0.89 3.13 12.26
N ARG A 129 -0.62 3.55 13.50
CA ARG A 129 -0.68 4.96 13.90
C ARG A 129 0.33 5.84 13.16
N VAL A 130 1.51 5.30 12.86
CA VAL A 130 2.56 6.05 12.14
C VAL A 130 2.36 6.05 10.62
N PHE A 131 1.44 5.23 10.09
CA PHE A 131 1.17 5.16 8.67
C PHE A 131 0.35 6.37 8.19
N ASN A 132 0.97 7.23 7.38
CA ASN A 132 0.27 8.31 6.70
C ASN A 132 -0.40 7.80 5.42
N ARG A 133 -1.67 7.43 5.53
CA ARG A 133 -2.46 6.92 4.40
C ARG A 133 -2.60 7.93 3.27
N GLN A 134 -2.73 9.23 3.57
CA GLN A 134 -2.87 10.26 2.55
C GLN A 134 -1.61 10.36 1.69
N GLN A 135 -0.43 10.45 2.34
CA GLN A 135 0.85 10.48 1.65
C GLN A 135 1.10 9.21 0.83
N TYR A 136 0.67 8.05 1.34
CA TYR A 136 0.72 6.79 0.60
C TYR A 136 -0.09 6.87 -0.70
N ILE A 137 -1.36 7.28 -0.63
CA ILE A 137 -2.23 7.39 -1.81
C ILE A 137 -1.65 8.39 -2.83
N GLU A 138 -1.19 9.56 -2.38
CA GLU A 138 -0.56 10.56 -3.25
C GLU A 138 0.70 10.01 -3.93
N SER A 139 1.50 9.22 -3.20
CA SER A 139 2.71 8.59 -3.74
C SER A 139 2.37 7.52 -4.77
N ILE A 140 1.35 6.70 -4.54
CA ILE A 140 0.87 5.72 -5.52
C ILE A 140 0.31 6.40 -6.77
N VAL A 141 -0.55 7.42 -6.61
CA VAL A 141 -1.05 8.22 -7.75
C VAL A 141 0.10 8.84 -8.54
N GLY A 142 1.08 9.41 -7.85
CA GLY A 142 2.29 9.96 -8.46
C GLY A 142 3.12 8.91 -9.19
N LEU A 143 3.26 7.71 -8.63
CA LEU A 143 3.96 6.59 -9.25
C LEU A 143 3.26 6.15 -10.54
N LEU A 144 1.95 5.89 -10.48
CA LEU A 144 1.14 5.47 -11.62
C LEU A 144 1.24 6.47 -12.77
N THR A 145 1.04 7.75 -12.47
CA THR A 145 0.97 8.82 -13.49
C THR A 145 2.34 9.20 -14.04
N ARG A 146 3.35 9.39 -13.19
CA ARG A 146 4.68 9.86 -13.62
C ARG A 146 5.52 8.76 -14.25
N ARG A 147 5.36 7.51 -13.82
CA ARG A 147 6.08 6.35 -14.39
C ARG A 147 5.28 5.61 -15.44
N ARG A 148 4.07 6.10 -15.77
CA ARG A 148 3.20 5.52 -16.81
C ARG A 148 2.91 4.04 -16.57
N LEU A 149 2.73 3.66 -15.30
CA LEU A 149 2.36 2.30 -14.95
C LEU A 149 0.89 2.06 -15.27
N PRO A 150 0.51 0.82 -15.62
CA PRO A 150 -0.90 0.48 -15.76
C PRO A 150 -1.61 0.67 -14.42
N PHE A 151 -2.87 1.11 -14.44
CA PHE A 151 -3.65 1.31 -13.21
C PHE A 151 -3.88 0.01 -12.42
N SER A 152 -3.74 -1.14 -13.07
CA SER A 152 -3.76 -2.46 -12.41
C SER A 152 -2.49 -2.74 -11.60
N ALA A 153 -1.44 -1.92 -11.69
CA ALA A 153 -0.20 -2.12 -10.93
C ALA A 153 -0.41 -2.12 -9.41
N VAL A 154 -1.48 -1.47 -8.96
CA VAL A 154 -1.90 -1.48 -7.55
C VAL A 154 -2.35 -2.87 -7.06
N LYS A 155 -2.57 -3.81 -7.98
CA LYS A 155 -2.92 -5.21 -7.70
C LYS A 155 -1.73 -6.17 -7.79
N TRP A 156 -0.56 -5.71 -8.21
CA TRP A 156 0.61 -6.57 -8.36
C TRP A 156 1.09 -7.01 -6.98
N ASP A 157 1.40 -8.30 -6.85
CA ASP A 157 1.86 -8.88 -5.59
C ASP A 157 3.19 -8.25 -5.19
N GLU A 158 4.10 -8.01 -6.14
CA GLU A 158 5.41 -7.39 -5.88
C GLU A 158 5.29 -5.96 -5.37
N MET A 159 4.29 -5.20 -5.85
CA MET A 159 4.02 -3.85 -5.36
C MET A 159 3.57 -3.89 -3.90
N GLN A 160 2.66 -4.83 -3.58
CA GLN A 160 2.13 -5.00 -2.23
C GLN A 160 3.23 -5.48 -1.28
N ASP A 161 4.04 -6.46 -1.70
CA ASP A 161 5.16 -7.00 -0.94
C ASP A 161 6.18 -5.90 -0.58
N ILE A 162 6.53 -5.03 -1.52
CA ILE A 162 7.44 -3.91 -1.24
C ILE A 162 6.86 -2.96 -0.18
N ILE A 163 5.56 -2.66 -0.26
CA ILE A 163 4.91 -1.75 0.70
C ILE A 163 4.80 -2.43 2.08
N LEU A 164 4.43 -3.71 2.12
CA LEU A 164 4.29 -4.49 3.36
C LEU A 164 5.63 -4.82 4.01
N ALA A 165 6.71 -4.90 3.23
CA ALA A 165 8.07 -4.99 3.77
C ALA A 165 8.45 -3.73 4.56
N CYS A 166 7.90 -2.56 4.20
CA CYS A 166 8.07 -1.33 4.97
C CYS A 166 7.15 -1.25 6.20
N ASN A 167 5.91 -1.75 6.09
CA ASN A 167 4.96 -1.81 7.19
C ASN A 167 3.98 -2.98 7.03
N PRO A 168 4.12 -4.07 7.80
CA PRO A 168 3.26 -5.25 7.64
C PRO A 168 1.85 -5.04 8.20
N ALA A 169 1.63 -4.01 9.04
CA ALA A 169 0.37 -3.82 9.74
C ALA A 169 -0.73 -3.11 8.93
N ILE A 170 -0.53 -2.88 7.62
CA ILE A 170 -1.42 -2.06 6.78
C ILE A 170 -2.01 -2.80 5.57
N GLU A 171 -1.99 -4.13 5.57
CA GLU A 171 -2.50 -4.96 4.46
C GLU A 171 -3.92 -4.57 4.04
N ASP A 172 -4.81 -4.37 5.01
CA ASP A 172 -6.21 -3.94 4.82
C ASP A 172 -6.35 -2.48 4.34
N LEU A 173 -5.30 -1.68 4.44
CA LEU A 173 -5.30 -0.25 4.07
C LEU A 173 -4.69 0.00 2.69
N LEU A 174 -4.10 -1.01 2.06
CA LEU A 174 -3.52 -0.92 0.73
C LEU A 174 -4.56 -0.53 -0.31
N LEU A 175 -4.15 0.26 -1.31
CA LEU A 175 -4.96 0.55 -2.46
C LEU A 175 -4.89 -0.64 -3.42
N THR A 176 -5.85 -1.56 -3.37
CA THR A 176 -5.86 -2.78 -4.21
C THR A 176 -6.91 -2.73 -5.32
N SER A 177 -7.67 -1.64 -5.42
CA SER A 177 -8.67 -1.45 -6.45
C SER A 177 -8.19 -0.48 -7.53
N ARG A 178 -8.21 -0.96 -8.77
CA ARG A 178 -7.97 -0.15 -9.98
C ARG A 178 -8.93 1.03 -10.04
N ASP A 179 -10.21 0.79 -9.73
CA ASP A 179 -11.24 1.82 -9.80
C ASP A 179 -11.06 2.87 -8.69
N ALA A 180 -10.63 2.43 -7.50
CA ALA A 180 -10.25 3.36 -6.44
C ALA A 180 -9.03 4.20 -6.84
N ALA A 181 -8.00 3.59 -7.45
CA ALA A 181 -6.84 4.31 -7.96
C ALA A 181 -7.22 5.35 -9.02
N MET A 182 -8.10 4.97 -9.96
CA MET A 182 -8.63 5.88 -10.96
C MET A 182 -9.40 7.04 -10.33
N ARG A 183 -10.26 6.79 -9.33
CA ARG A 183 -10.95 7.86 -8.60
C ARG A 183 -9.96 8.85 -7.97
N HIS A 184 -8.92 8.35 -7.30
CA HIS A 184 -7.89 9.23 -6.71
C HIS A 184 -7.13 10.04 -7.78
N ILE A 185 -6.81 9.44 -8.93
CA ILE A 185 -6.20 10.16 -10.06
C ILE A 185 -7.14 11.26 -10.56
N THR A 186 -8.43 10.97 -10.76
CA THR A 186 -9.43 11.95 -11.20
C THR A 186 -9.56 13.10 -10.20
N THR A 187 -9.72 12.81 -8.91
CA THR A 187 -9.78 13.86 -7.87
C THR A 187 -8.52 14.71 -7.85
N THR A 188 -7.34 14.09 -8.00
CA THR A 188 -6.06 14.81 -8.06
C THR A 188 -5.97 15.69 -9.31
N PHE A 189 -6.43 15.19 -10.45
CA PHE A 189 -6.51 15.94 -11.70
C PHE A 189 -7.44 17.15 -11.54
N ASP A 190 -8.63 16.97 -10.97
CA ASP A 190 -9.60 18.05 -10.74
C ASP A 190 -9.02 19.15 -9.84
N LEU A 191 -8.32 18.76 -8.77
CA LEU A 191 -7.62 19.71 -7.90
C LEU A 191 -6.60 20.55 -8.68
N TYR A 192 -5.71 19.91 -9.44
CA TYR A 192 -4.70 20.63 -10.22
C TYR A 192 -5.31 21.46 -11.35
N ARG A 193 -6.40 20.99 -11.95
CA ARG A 193 -7.17 21.73 -12.96
C ARG A 193 -7.76 23.01 -12.37
N SER A 194 -8.39 22.94 -11.19
CA SER A 194 -8.90 24.12 -10.48
C SER A 194 -7.78 25.11 -10.12
N GLN A 195 -6.62 24.61 -9.68
CA GLN A 195 -5.46 25.46 -9.41
C GLN A 195 -4.91 26.12 -10.68
N LEU A 196 -4.83 25.38 -11.79
CA LEU A 196 -4.40 25.93 -13.08
C LEU A 196 -5.37 27.00 -13.57
N LYS A 197 -6.68 26.77 -13.44
CA LYS A 197 -7.72 27.76 -13.74
C LYS A 197 -7.51 29.06 -12.97
N ALA A 198 -7.30 28.98 -11.65
CA ALA A 198 -7.01 30.17 -10.84
C ALA A 198 -5.72 30.88 -11.30
N LYS A 199 -4.65 30.14 -11.61
CA LYS A 199 -3.38 30.71 -12.10
C LYS A 199 -3.52 31.42 -13.44
N LEU A 200 -4.32 30.87 -14.36
CA LEU A 200 -4.57 31.48 -15.66
C LEU A 200 -5.41 32.74 -15.52
N GLN A 201 -6.49 32.70 -14.73
CA GLN A 201 -7.36 33.86 -14.51
C GLN A 201 -6.64 35.02 -13.82
N ALA A 202 -5.65 34.71 -12.97
CA ALA A 202 -4.76 35.67 -12.33
C ALA A 202 -3.53 36.04 -13.17
N SER A 203 -3.47 35.68 -14.46
CA SER A 203 -2.32 36.03 -15.30
C SER A 203 -2.15 37.54 -15.47
N VAL A 204 -0.90 38.02 -15.53
CA VAL A 204 -0.60 39.46 -15.74
C VAL A 204 -0.46 39.82 -17.22
N SER A 205 -0.22 38.82 -18.08
CA SER A 205 -0.16 38.98 -19.53
C SER A 205 -1.43 38.45 -20.20
N LYS A 206 -1.54 38.64 -21.51
CA LYS A 206 -2.41 37.79 -22.32
C LYS A 206 -1.93 36.32 -22.27
N ILE A 207 -2.87 35.40 -22.47
CA ILE A 207 -2.63 33.96 -22.52
C ILE A 207 -2.50 33.56 -23.99
N HIS A 208 -1.32 33.09 -24.37
CA HIS A 208 -1.01 32.68 -25.73
C HIS A 208 -1.26 31.19 -25.91
N LEU A 209 -1.92 30.81 -27.00
CA LEU A 209 -2.26 29.42 -27.31
C LEU A 209 -1.24 28.80 -28.25
N SER A 210 -0.98 27.52 -28.08
CA SER A 210 -0.32 26.70 -29.11
C SER A 210 -1.07 25.41 -29.31
N THR A 211 -1.29 25.01 -30.55
CA THR A 211 -1.99 23.76 -30.86
C THR A 211 -1.18 22.84 -31.75
N ASP A 212 -1.38 21.55 -31.55
CA ASP A 212 -0.83 20.49 -32.39
C ASP A 212 -1.90 19.41 -32.56
N LEU A 213 -2.15 18.98 -33.79
CA LEU A 213 -3.13 17.94 -34.12
C LEU A 213 -2.41 16.81 -34.84
N TRP A 214 -2.40 15.64 -34.22
CA TRP A 214 -1.82 14.44 -34.82
C TRP A 214 -2.80 13.28 -34.82
N THR A 215 -2.59 12.34 -35.74
CA THR A 215 -3.26 11.05 -35.74
C THR A 215 -2.41 10.05 -34.95
N SER A 216 -2.96 9.51 -33.86
CA SER A 216 -2.31 8.45 -33.10
C SER A 216 -2.18 7.14 -33.93
N PRO A 217 -1.30 6.20 -33.55
CA PRO A 217 -1.19 4.90 -34.22
C PRO A 217 -2.51 4.11 -34.28
N HIS A 218 -3.41 4.36 -33.33
CA HIS A 218 -4.74 3.76 -33.26
C HIS A 218 -5.81 4.55 -34.05
N ARG A 219 -5.39 5.45 -34.94
CA ARG A 219 -6.25 6.26 -35.83
C ARG A 219 -7.19 7.24 -35.12
N HIS A 220 -6.89 7.60 -33.88
CA HIS A 220 -7.56 8.71 -33.20
C HIS A 220 -6.83 10.02 -33.49
N GLY A 221 -7.55 11.04 -33.96
CA GLY A 221 -7.05 12.42 -34.02
C GLY A 221 -7.00 13.01 -32.61
N ILE A 222 -5.85 13.52 -32.19
CA ILE A 222 -5.66 14.10 -30.85
C ILE A 222 -5.20 15.54 -31.02
N LEU A 223 -5.95 16.47 -30.44
CA LEU A 223 -5.62 17.90 -30.46
C LEU A 223 -5.01 18.27 -29.11
N ALA A 224 -3.72 18.61 -29.06
CA ALA A 224 -3.15 19.25 -27.89
C ALA A 224 -3.42 20.76 -27.92
N VAL A 225 -3.96 21.30 -26.84
CA VAL A 225 -4.12 22.74 -26.62
C VAL A 225 -3.20 23.14 -25.48
N CYS A 226 -2.11 23.83 -25.79
CA CYS A 226 -1.15 24.36 -24.82
C CYS A 226 -1.37 25.86 -24.62
N VAL A 227 -1.05 26.34 -23.41
CA VAL A 227 -1.08 27.76 -23.07
C VAL A 227 0.29 28.22 -22.54
N ARG A 228 0.63 29.47 -22.83
CA ARG A 228 1.79 30.19 -22.27
C ARG A 228 1.32 31.56 -21.76
N TRP A 229 1.77 31.93 -20.57
CA TRP A 229 1.41 33.20 -19.94
C TRP A 229 2.51 33.67 -18.98
N VAL A 230 2.42 34.91 -18.53
CA VAL A 230 3.27 35.46 -17.46
C VAL A 230 2.47 35.46 -16.15
N ASP A 231 3.04 34.89 -15.09
CA ASP A 231 2.43 34.86 -13.76
C ASP A 231 2.69 36.15 -12.95
N ASN A 232 2.07 36.28 -11.77
CA ASN A 232 2.28 37.43 -10.87
C ASN A 232 3.73 37.59 -10.38
N GLY A 233 4.57 36.56 -10.51
CA GLY A 233 6.00 36.62 -10.25
C GLY A 233 6.81 37.09 -11.45
N TYR A 234 6.15 37.58 -12.51
CA TYR A 234 6.76 37.97 -13.79
C TYR A 234 7.54 36.83 -14.47
N ARG A 235 7.15 35.58 -14.24
CA ARG A 235 7.79 34.41 -14.85
C ARG A 235 6.93 33.84 -15.95
N LEU A 236 7.59 33.45 -17.04
CA LEU A 236 6.94 32.72 -18.13
C LEU A 236 6.56 31.31 -17.67
N GLN A 237 5.28 30.99 -17.80
CA GLN A 237 4.69 29.70 -17.48
C GLN A 237 4.14 29.03 -18.74
N LYS A 238 4.01 27.70 -18.68
CA LYS A 238 3.38 26.89 -19.73
C LYS A 238 2.58 25.74 -19.12
N ALA A 239 1.49 25.37 -19.76
CA ALA A 239 0.69 24.21 -19.40
C ALA A 239 -0.02 23.59 -20.61
N LEU A 240 -0.28 22.28 -20.55
CA LEU A 240 -1.25 21.63 -21.42
C LEU A 240 -2.64 21.90 -20.83
N LEU A 241 -3.47 22.63 -21.58
CA LEU A 241 -4.81 23.03 -21.16
C LEU A 241 -5.81 21.89 -21.36
N ALA A 242 -5.76 21.28 -22.54
CA ALA A 242 -6.64 20.19 -22.94
C ALA A 242 -5.96 19.29 -23.98
N MET A 243 -6.39 18.03 -24.04
CA MET A 243 -5.95 17.08 -25.05
C MET A 243 -7.13 16.22 -25.57
N PRO A 244 -8.19 16.84 -26.13
CA PRO A 244 -9.36 16.12 -26.60
C PRO A 244 -9.09 15.28 -27.84
N GLU A 245 -9.92 14.25 -28.01
CA GLU A 245 -10.00 13.49 -29.25
C GLU A 245 -10.80 14.30 -30.31
N CYS A 246 -10.16 14.58 -31.44
CA CYS A 246 -10.76 15.18 -32.62
C CYS A 246 -11.42 14.08 -33.47
N ARG A 247 -12.65 13.72 -33.11
CA ARG A 247 -13.39 12.63 -33.77
C ARG A 247 -13.86 13.01 -35.16
N TYR A 248 -13.83 12.03 -36.06
CA TYR A 248 -14.41 12.01 -37.42
C TYR A 248 -13.79 12.97 -38.43
N SER A 249 -13.74 14.27 -38.12
CA SER A 249 -13.28 15.33 -39.04
C SER A 249 -12.16 16.13 -38.39
N HIS A 250 -11.02 16.24 -39.08
CA HIS A 250 -9.92 17.13 -38.71
C HIS A 250 -10.17 18.57 -39.19
N SER A 251 -11.41 18.93 -39.52
CA SER A 251 -11.75 20.27 -40.00
C SER A 251 -11.38 21.33 -38.97
N GLY A 252 -11.03 22.53 -39.46
CA GLY A 252 -10.74 23.67 -38.59
C GLY A 252 -11.93 24.01 -37.68
N GLU A 253 -13.16 23.91 -38.17
CA GLU A 253 -14.37 24.10 -37.36
C GLU A 253 -14.41 23.17 -36.15
N ARG A 254 -14.13 21.87 -36.34
CA ARG A 254 -14.15 20.90 -35.22
C ARG A 254 -13.06 21.21 -34.21
N GLN A 255 -11.87 21.58 -34.68
CA GLN A 255 -10.77 22.01 -33.83
C GLN A 255 -11.15 23.28 -33.04
N ALA A 256 -11.79 24.24 -33.68
CA ALA A 256 -12.25 25.48 -33.05
C ALA A 256 -13.26 25.22 -31.94
N THR A 257 -14.23 24.32 -32.14
CA THR A 257 -15.18 23.91 -31.09
C THR A 257 -14.44 23.36 -29.87
N LEU A 258 -13.50 22.44 -30.07
CA LEU A 258 -12.72 21.82 -28.98
C LEU A 258 -11.84 22.85 -28.24
N MET A 259 -11.25 23.80 -28.98
CA MET A 259 -10.50 24.91 -28.39
C MET A 259 -11.40 25.84 -27.59
N ALA A 260 -12.58 26.18 -28.12
CA ALA A 260 -13.55 27.05 -27.45
C ALA A 260 -14.06 26.43 -26.14
N GLU A 261 -14.37 25.12 -26.14
CA GLU A 261 -14.73 24.37 -24.93
C GLU A 261 -13.63 24.46 -23.87
N ALA A 262 -12.37 24.25 -24.24
CA ALA A 262 -11.24 24.39 -23.31
C ALA A 262 -11.06 25.83 -22.81
N ILE A 263 -11.20 26.84 -23.68
CA ILE A 263 -11.11 28.26 -23.30
C ILE A 263 -12.21 28.63 -22.30
N GLU A 264 -13.44 28.14 -22.53
CA GLU A 264 -14.59 28.37 -21.66
C GLU A 264 -14.44 27.67 -20.31
N GLU A 265 -14.01 26.41 -20.31
CA GLU A 265 -13.82 25.61 -19.09
C GLU A 265 -12.88 26.32 -18.09
N TYR A 266 -11.81 26.94 -18.59
CA TYR A 266 -10.86 27.69 -17.79
C TYR A 266 -11.26 29.17 -17.60
N GLY A 267 -12.30 29.65 -18.28
CA GLY A 267 -12.82 31.01 -18.15
C GLY A 267 -11.80 32.07 -18.59
N ILE A 268 -11.05 31.79 -19.66
CA ILE A 268 -9.92 32.64 -20.13
C ILE A 268 -10.22 33.39 -21.42
N ALA A 269 -11.46 33.34 -21.94
CA ALA A 269 -11.85 33.90 -23.23
C ALA A 269 -11.42 35.37 -23.44
N LYS A 270 -11.56 36.22 -22.41
CA LYS A 270 -11.21 37.65 -22.48
C LYS A 270 -9.70 37.94 -22.37
N GLN A 271 -8.90 36.94 -22.03
CA GLN A 271 -7.45 37.06 -21.79
C GLN A 271 -6.62 36.45 -22.93
N ILE A 272 -7.24 35.91 -23.97
CA ILE A 272 -6.52 35.30 -25.10
C ILE A 272 -5.67 36.35 -25.86
N GLY A 273 -4.45 35.95 -26.20
CA GLY A 273 -3.54 36.70 -27.06
C GLY A 273 -3.30 35.96 -28.39
N TYR A 274 -2.05 35.84 -28.79
CA TYR A 274 -1.66 35.11 -30.01
C TYR A 274 -1.87 33.61 -29.94
N HIS A 275 -2.07 33.01 -31.11
CA HIS A 275 -2.00 31.58 -31.36
C HIS A 275 -0.74 31.24 -32.15
N THR A 276 -0.18 30.06 -31.89
CA THR A 276 0.92 29.49 -32.68
C THR A 276 0.59 28.04 -33.04
N GLY A 277 0.64 27.68 -34.31
CA GLY A 277 0.50 26.30 -34.80
C GLY A 277 1.58 25.95 -35.82
N ASP A 278 1.50 24.75 -36.37
CA ASP A 278 2.25 24.37 -37.57
C ASP A 278 1.68 25.06 -38.82
N ASN A 279 2.31 24.84 -39.99
CA ASN A 279 1.87 25.42 -41.25
C ASN A 279 0.77 24.57 -41.93
N ALA A 280 -0.22 24.11 -41.16
CA ALA A 280 -1.36 23.38 -41.67
C ALA A 280 -2.48 24.34 -42.09
N THR A 281 -3.05 24.15 -43.28
CA THR A 281 -4.16 24.98 -43.81
C THR A 281 -5.41 24.92 -42.93
N SER A 282 -5.61 23.84 -42.18
CA SER A 282 -6.72 23.71 -41.23
C SER A 282 -6.62 24.73 -40.10
N ASN A 283 -5.42 25.18 -39.72
CA ASN A 283 -5.23 26.19 -38.68
C ASN A 283 -5.87 27.53 -39.05
N ASP A 284 -5.76 27.96 -40.31
CA ASP A 284 -6.39 29.21 -40.78
C ASP A 284 -7.91 29.16 -40.64
N THR A 285 -8.51 28.04 -41.05
CA THR A 285 -9.97 27.85 -40.90
C THR A 285 -10.37 27.73 -39.43
N CYS A 286 -9.59 27.03 -38.61
CA CYS A 286 -9.80 26.90 -37.17
C CYS A 286 -9.84 28.26 -36.48
N LEU A 287 -8.84 29.11 -36.73
CA LEU A 287 -8.76 30.43 -36.11
C LEU A 287 -9.89 31.36 -36.55
N LYS A 288 -10.36 31.28 -37.80
CA LYS A 288 -11.55 32.02 -38.26
C LYS A 288 -12.80 31.61 -37.48
N HIS A 289 -13.05 30.31 -37.36
CA HIS A 289 -14.19 29.80 -36.60
C HIS A 289 -14.09 30.16 -35.12
N LEU A 290 -12.91 29.96 -34.51
CA LEU A 290 -12.68 30.27 -33.10
C LEU A 290 -12.88 31.76 -32.82
N SER A 291 -12.35 32.63 -33.69
CA SER A 291 -12.53 34.09 -33.57
C SER A 291 -14.01 34.48 -33.61
N GLN A 292 -14.78 33.90 -34.55
CA GLN A 292 -16.21 34.17 -34.65
C GLN A 292 -16.95 33.73 -33.38
N MET A 293 -16.69 32.50 -32.90
CA MET A 293 -17.31 31.96 -31.68
C MET A 293 -17.02 32.82 -30.44
N LEU A 294 -15.78 33.29 -30.30
CA LEU A 294 -15.40 34.15 -29.18
C LEU A 294 -16.03 35.54 -29.28
N GLN A 295 -16.11 36.11 -30.49
CA GLN A 295 -16.76 37.39 -30.73
C GLN A 295 -18.26 37.32 -30.43
N ASP A 296 -18.95 36.30 -30.91
CA ASP A 296 -20.40 36.14 -30.72
C ASP A 296 -20.78 35.96 -29.24
N LYS A 297 -19.91 35.31 -28.46
CA LYS A 297 -20.19 34.96 -27.06
C LYS A 297 -19.68 35.97 -26.04
N TYR A 298 -18.60 36.69 -26.33
CA TYR A 298 -17.90 37.54 -25.35
C TYR A 298 -17.58 38.96 -25.85
N GLY A 299 -17.84 39.24 -27.13
CA GLY A 299 -17.53 40.51 -27.79
C GLY A 299 -18.62 41.56 -27.71
#